data_AF-A0A2V9UF77-F1
#
_entry.id   AF-A0A2V9UF77-F1
#
_cell.length_a   1.000
_cell.length_b   1.000
_cell.length_c   1.000
_cell.angle_alpha   90.00
_cell.angle_beta   90.00
_cell.angle_gamma   90.00
#
_symmetry.space_group_name_H-M   'P 1'
#
loop_
_entity.id
_entity.type
_entity.pdbx_description
1 polymer ?
#
loop_
_entity_poly.entity_id
_entity_poly.type
_entity_poly.pdbx_seq_one_letter_code
_entity_poly.pdbx_strand_id
1 'polypeptide(L)'
;MNPSPRVARIRIAVVLCVLVLSAGVHAGARTPKKDPATTVAPVVPAADADTMRLDGEQRFRANCGRCHAAPQKFPPRVMATVVRHMRVRATITDQDMRLILFYMTQ
;
A
#
# COMPACT_ATOMS: atom_id res chain seq x y z
N MET A 1 -13.17 -1.48 48.75
CA MET A 1 -13.81 -0.64 47.71
C MET A 1 -14.17 -1.54 46.54
N ASN A 2 -15.46 -1.83 46.33
CA ASN A 2 -15.91 -2.70 45.24
C ASN A 2 -15.93 -1.89 43.92
N PRO A 3 -15.32 -2.38 42.82
CA PRO A 3 -15.32 -1.68 41.55
C PRO A 3 -16.74 -1.60 40.97
N SER A 4 -17.08 -0.46 40.36
CA SER A 4 -18.40 -0.23 39.79
C SER A 4 -18.68 -1.18 38.62
N PRO A 5 -19.94 -1.60 38.40
CA PRO A 5 -20.30 -2.60 37.40
C PRO A 5 -19.97 -2.16 35.96
N ARG A 6 -19.78 -0.84 35.74
CA ARG A 6 -19.35 -0.28 34.45
C ARG A 6 -17.87 -0.58 34.17
N VAL A 7 -17.01 -0.52 35.17
CA VAL A 7 -15.57 -0.81 35.04
C VAL A 7 -15.33 -2.30 34.81
N ALA A 8 -16.14 -3.17 35.42
CA ALA A 8 -16.10 -4.61 35.18
C ALA A 8 -16.47 -4.97 33.73
N ARG A 9 -17.51 -4.34 33.18
CA ARG A 9 -17.95 -4.55 31.78
C ARG A 9 -16.92 -4.07 30.76
N ILE A 10 -16.28 -2.92 31.00
CA ILE A 10 -15.21 -2.39 30.14
C ILE A 10 -14.00 -3.35 30.15
N ARG A 11 -13.61 -3.85 31.33
CA ARG A 11 -12.49 -4.81 31.44
C ARG A 11 -12.76 -6.12 30.71
N ILE A 12 -13.97 -6.68 30.83
CA ILE A 12 -14.37 -7.90 30.13
C ILE A 12 -14.33 -7.68 28.61
N ALA A 13 -14.86 -6.55 28.12
CA ALA A 13 -14.84 -6.22 26.70
C ALA A 13 -13.41 -6.07 26.15
N VAL A 14 -12.50 -5.44 26.90
CA VAL A 14 -11.09 -5.29 26.50
C VAL A 14 -10.37 -6.64 26.45
N VAL A 15 -10.57 -7.52 27.43
CA VAL A 15 -9.95 -8.87 27.43
C VAL A 15 -10.44 -9.71 26.26
N LEU A 16 -11.73 -9.67 25.94
CA LEU A 16 -12.30 -10.37 24.79
C LEU A 16 -11.76 -9.82 23.46
N CYS A 17 -11.57 -8.50 23.36
CA CYS A 17 -11.01 -7.89 22.15
C CYS A 17 -9.57 -8.34 21.89
N VAL A 18 -8.72 -8.45 22.93
CA VAL A 18 -7.32 -8.86 22.77
C VAL A 18 -7.17 -10.33 22.35
N LEU A 19 -8.06 -11.22 22.81
CA LEU A 19 -8.00 -12.65 22.47
C LEU A 19 -8.25 -12.93 20.97
N VAL A 20 -9.08 -12.13 20.30
CA VAL A 20 -9.42 -12.32 18.87
C VAL A 20 -8.28 -11.97 17.92
N LEU A 21 -7.29 -11.16 18.33
CA LEU A 21 -6.19 -10.73 17.46
C LEU A 21 -5.00 -11.70 17.35
N SER A 22 -5.02 -12.85 18.05
CA SER A 22 -3.83 -13.72 18.17
C SER A 22 -3.79 -14.94 17.24
N ALA A 23 -4.78 -15.16 16.38
CA ALA A 23 -4.80 -16.29 15.45
C ALA A 23 -4.63 -15.86 13.99
N GLY A 24 -3.38 -15.80 13.49
CA GLY A 24 -3.17 -15.52 12.07
C GLY A 24 -1.74 -15.26 11.59
N VAL A 25 -0.73 -16.04 12.02
CA VAL A 25 0.61 -15.99 11.40
C VAL A 25 1.07 -17.39 11.03
N HIS A 26 0.69 -17.88 9.84
CA HIS A 26 1.32 -19.06 9.23
C HIS A 26 2.41 -18.57 8.27
N ALA A 27 3.66 -18.70 8.69
CA ALA A 27 4.84 -18.41 7.88
C ALA A 27 5.10 -19.56 6.89
N GLY A 28 4.76 -19.34 5.62
CA GLY A 28 5.18 -20.21 4.51
C GLY A 28 6.56 -19.80 4.01
N ALA A 29 7.61 -20.53 4.39
CA ALA A 29 8.94 -20.38 3.80
C ALA A 29 8.94 -20.96 2.37
N ARG A 30 9.22 -20.12 1.36
CA ARG A 30 9.55 -20.58 0.00
C ARG A 30 11.02 -20.31 -0.27
N THR A 31 11.76 -21.35 -0.62
CA THR A 31 13.17 -21.29 -1.02
C THR A 31 13.31 -20.59 -2.37
N PRO A 32 14.33 -19.74 -2.58
CA PRO A 32 14.56 -19.13 -3.88
C PRO A 32 15.36 -20.09 -4.76
N LYS A 33 14.70 -20.66 -5.79
CA LYS A 33 15.39 -21.31 -6.90
C LYS A 33 16.03 -20.23 -7.77
N LYS A 34 17.36 -20.20 -7.78
CA LYS A 34 18.20 -19.30 -8.59
C LYS A 34 18.43 -19.94 -9.95
N ASP A 35 18.04 -19.26 -11.02
CA ASP A 35 18.43 -19.53 -12.41
C ASP A 35 18.52 -18.21 -13.20
N PRO A 36 19.27 -18.17 -14.33
CA PRO A 36 20.25 -17.12 -14.60
C PRO A 36 19.69 -15.88 -15.31
N ALA A 37 20.43 -14.79 -15.14
CA ALA A 37 20.20 -13.48 -15.74
C ALA A 37 20.05 -13.57 -17.27
N THR A 38 18.85 -13.27 -17.75
CA THR A 38 18.62 -12.76 -19.10
C THR A 38 17.87 -11.45 -18.96
N THR A 39 18.48 -10.37 -19.43
CA THR A 39 17.92 -9.02 -19.46
C THR A 39 16.76 -8.99 -20.45
N VAL A 40 15.57 -9.35 -19.98
CA VAL A 40 14.29 -9.04 -20.61
C VAL A 40 13.59 -8.09 -19.64
N ALA A 41 13.06 -6.97 -20.14
CA ALA A 41 12.19 -6.12 -19.34
C ALA A 41 11.14 -7.00 -18.65
N PRO A 42 10.87 -6.82 -17.34
CA PRO A 42 10.00 -7.74 -16.62
C PRO A 42 8.61 -7.66 -17.25
N VAL A 43 8.22 -8.71 -17.96
CA VAL A 43 6.83 -8.93 -18.35
C VAL A 43 6.12 -9.30 -17.07
N VAL A 44 5.57 -8.29 -16.39
CA VAL A 44 4.68 -8.49 -15.26
C VAL A 44 3.47 -9.28 -15.81
N PRO A 45 3.12 -10.44 -15.22
CA PRO A 45 1.93 -11.19 -15.63
C PRO A 45 0.70 -10.26 -15.66
N ALA A 46 -0.19 -10.43 -16.64
CA ALA A 46 -1.32 -9.51 -16.83
C ALA A 46 -2.19 -9.34 -15.57
N ALA A 47 -2.38 -10.41 -14.80
CA ALA A 47 -3.09 -10.38 -13.51
C ALA A 47 -2.37 -9.51 -12.46
N ASP A 48 -1.04 -9.51 -12.45
CA ASP A 48 -0.23 -8.70 -11.54
C ASP A 48 -0.24 -7.22 -11.98
N ALA A 49 -0.31 -6.95 -13.28
CA ALA A 49 -0.42 -5.58 -13.80
C ALA A 49 -1.78 -4.94 -13.45
N ASP A 50 -2.88 -5.70 -13.51
CA ASP A 50 -4.21 -5.18 -13.15
C ASP A 50 -4.33 -4.90 -11.65
N THR A 51 -3.81 -5.79 -10.79
CA THR A 51 -3.77 -5.54 -9.35
C THR A 51 -2.94 -4.31 -9.01
N MET A 52 -1.76 -4.16 -9.61
CA MET A 52 -0.93 -2.95 -9.45
C MET A 52 -1.64 -1.67 -9.93
N ARG A 53 -2.41 -1.76 -11.01
CA ARG A 53 -3.19 -0.61 -11.53
C ARG A 53 -4.31 -0.22 -10.57
N LEU A 54 -5.06 -1.18 -10.04
CA LEU A 54 -6.14 -0.95 -9.08
C LEU A 54 -5.61 -0.39 -7.75
N ASP A 55 -4.53 -0.98 -7.23
CA ASP A 55 -3.86 -0.48 -6.04
C ASP A 55 -3.33 0.94 -6.27
N GLY A 56 -2.70 1.19 -7.42
CA GLY A 56 -2.21 2.51 -7.82
C GLY A 56 -3.33 3.56 -7.90
N GLU A 57 -4.49 3.21 -8.45
CA GLU A 57 -5.65 4.08 -8.48
C GLU A 57 -6.14 4.42 -7.05
N GLN A 58 -6.22 3.41 -6.18
CA GLN A 58 -6.60 3.61 -4.78
C GLN A 58 -5.63 4.57 -4.08
N ARG A 59 -4.31 4.37 -4.26
CA ARG A 59 -3.29 5.26 -3.68
C ARG A 59 -3.34 6.66 -4.27
N PHE A 60 -3.63 6.79 -5.56
CA PHE A 60 -3.81 8.07 -6.22
C PHE A 60 -5.00 8.83 -5.61
N ARG A 61 -6.16 8.19 -5.43
CA ARG A 61 -7.34 8.81 -4.81
C ARG A 61 -7.11 9.21 -3.34
N ALA A 62 -6.29 8.45 -2.60
CA ALA A 62 -6.00 8.75 -1.20
C ALA A 62 -5.00 9.91 -1.03
N ASN A 63 -4.05 10.07 -1.95
CA ASN A 63 -2.90 10.98 -1.76
C ASN A 63 -2.93 12.20 -2.68
N CYS A 64 -3.47 12.08 -3.89
CA CYS A 64 -3.51 13.13 -4.90
C CYS A 64 -4.83 13.92 -4.81
N GLY A 65 -4.91 15.08 -5.46
CA GLY A 65 -6.12 15.92 -5.43
C GLY A 65 -6.32 16.75 -4.15
N ARG A 66 -5.62 16.40 -3.06
CA ARG A 66 -5.73 17.09 -1.76
C ARG A 66 -5.28 18.55 -1.77
N CYS A 67 -4.27 18.86 -2.58
CA CYS A 67 -3.67 20.20 -2.65
C CYS A 67 -3.99 20.94 -3.95
N HIS A 68 -4.13 20.21 -5.06
CA HIS A 68 -4.47 20.73 -6.37
C HIS A 68 -5.03 19.60 -7.25
N ALA A 69 -5.73 19.95 -8.32
CA ALA A 69 -6.15 18.98 -9.33
C ALA A 69 -4.93 18.32 -9.98
N ALA A 70 -5.04 17.02 -10.31
CA ALA A 70 -3.97 16.32 -10.99
C ALA A 70 -3.68 16.97 -12.36
N PRO A 71 -2.41 17.08 -12.76
CA PRO A 71 -2.06 17.69 -14.03
C PRO A 71 -2.51 16.80 -15.21
N GLN A 72 -2.56 17.41 -16.39
CA GLN A 72 -2.73 16.68 -17.66
C GLN A 72 -1.62 15.63 -17.84
N LYS A 73 -1.89 14.61 -18.65
CA LYS A 73 -0.97 13.47 -18.81
C LYS A 73 0.39 13.94 -19.33
N PHE A 74 1.44 13.78 -18.52
CA PHE A 74 2.82 14.05 -18.89
C PHE A 74 3.50 12.80 -19.47
N PRO A 75 4.60 12.96 -20.23
CA PRO A 75 5.47 11.84 -20.56
C PRO A 75 5.93 11.10 -19.28
N PRO A 76 6.05 9.75 -19.29
CA PRO A 76 6.31 8.97 -18.08
C PRO A 76 7.53 9.43 -17.25
N ARG A 77 8.59 9.90 -17.92
CA ARG A 77 9.79 10.41 -17.23
C ARG A 77 9.54 11.69 -16.44
N VAL A 78 8.73 12.59 -17.00
CA VAL A 78 8.34 13.83 -16.31
C VAL A 78 7.43 13.48 -15.12
N MET A 79 6.48 12.57 -15.33
CA MET A 79 5.58 12.11 -14.26
C MET A 79 6.37 11.49 -13.09
N ALA A 80 7.39 10.67 -13.37
CA ALA A 80 8.26 10.10 -12.35
C ALA A 80 8.95 11.17 -11.49
N THR A 81 9.48 12.23 -12.10
CA THR A 81 10.10 13.35 -11.38
C THR A 81 9.08 14.08 -10.49
N VAL A 82 7.89 14.38 -11.03
CA VAL A 82 6.82 15.05 -10.30
C VAL A 82 6.38 14.22 -9.10
N VAL A 83 6.05 12.95 -9.30
CA VAL A 83 5.57 12.06 -8.23
C VAL A 83 6.65 11.84 -7.16
N ARG A 84 7.93 11.79 -7.54
CA ARG A 84 9.05 11.71 -6.59
C ARG A 84 9.19 12.98 -5.74
N HIS A 85 8.96 14.15 -6.33
CA HIS A 85 8.91 15.41 -5.57
C HIS A 85 7.68 15.44 -4.64
N MET A 86 6.53 14.99 -5.13
CA MET A 86 5.30 14.88 -4.33
C MET A 86 5.43 13.89 -3.17
N ARG A 87 6.28 12.87 -3.27
CA ARG A 87 6.55 11.95 -2.17
C ARG A 87 6.91 12.69 -0.88
N VAL A 88 7.84 13.64 -0.99
CA VAL A 88 8.31 14.43 0.16
C VAL A 88 7.24 15.44 0.58
N ARG A 89 6.58 16.10 -0.37
CA ARG A 89 5.65 17.21 -0.09
C ARG A 89 4.30 16.73 0.45
N ALA A 90 3.80 15.60 -0.02
CA ALA A 90 2.51 15.02 0.34
C ALA A 90 2.63 13.83 1.29
N THR A 91 3.84 13.53 1.82
CA THR A 91 4.09 12.44 2.77
C THR A 91 3.68 11.06 2.22
N ILE A 92 3.94 10.83 0.93
CA ILE A 92 3.64 9.56 0.27
C ILE A 92 4.74 8.56 0.62
N THR A 93 4.38 7.31 0.92
CA THR A 93 5.38 6.26 1.16
C THR A 93 6.11 5.88 -0.14
N ASP A 94 7.26 5.22 -0.03
CA ASP A 94 7.95 4.70 -1.23
C ASP A 94 7.12 3.69 -2.02
N GLN A 95 6.32 2.88 -1.32
CA GLN A 95 5.46 1.89 -1.95
C GLN A 95 4.29 2.55 -2.67
N ASP A 96 3.59 3.48 -2.01
CA ASP A 96 2.47 4.21 -2.62
C ASP A 96 2.95 5.02 -3.83
N MET A 97 4.14 5.64 -3.73
CA MET A 97 4.74 6.37 -4.86
C MET A 97 4.91 5.49 -6.10
N ARG A 98 5.38 4.25 -5.94
CA ARG A 98 5.59 3.30 -7.06
C ARG A 98 4.26 2.87 -7.69
N LEU A 99 3.25 2.59 -6.87
CA LEU A 99 1.91 2.20 -7.32
C LEU A 99 1.20 3.36 -8.04
N ILE A 100 1.27 4.56 -7.47
CA ILE A 100 0.76 5.79 -8.09
C ILE A 100 1.45 6.03 -9.42
N LEU A 101 2.79 5.94 -9.46
CA LEU A 101 3.54 6.14 -10.69
C LEU A 101 3.13 5.13 -11.76
N PHE A 102 3.03 3.85 -11.41
CA PHE A 102 2.55 2.81 -12.32
C PHE A 102 1.18 3.19 -12.90
N TYR A 103 0.20 3.49 -12.04
CA TYR A 103 -1.14 3.91 -12.46
C TYR A 103 -1.15 5.13 -13.40
N MET A 104 -0.30 6.13 -13.15
CA MET A 104 -0.26 7.37 -13.94
C MET A 104 0.48 7.24 -15.28
N THR A 105 1.24 6.17 -15.48
CA THR A 105 2.09 5.98 -16.68
C THR A 105 1.67 4.85 -17.60
N GLN A 106 0.62 4.10 -17.25
CA GLN A 106 -0.11 3.28 -18.22
C GLN A 106 -0.93 4.21 -19.14
#